data_AF-A0A9D7SR06-F1
#
_entry.id   AF-A0A9D7SR06-F1
#
_cell.length_a   1.000
_cell.length_b   1.000
_cell.length_c   1.000
_cell.angle_alpha   90.00
_cell.angle_beta   90.00
_cell.angle_gamma   90.00
#
_symmetry.space_group_name_H-M   'P 1'
#
loop_
_entity.id
_entity.type
_entity.pdbx_description
1 polymer ?
#
loop_
_entity_poly.entity_id
_entity_poly.type
_entity_poly.pdbx_seq_one_letter_code
_entity_poly.pdbx_strand_id
1 'polypeptide(L)'
;MIPRPSVVVSLLVFLAGLGMAFRHDMGNLAWRQARQSLIAGDPAEAERVQRGAMLMDGDRARLAIAIGVGWYRQQRFDEAERQFAVSTTSARPELVSAAHFNRGDSYFRRAEQVAETDAGATRLLLRAATADFEKVLSLEPNAGDAISNLRLSQERLARLETAATPPASRSMDHSYQNSSRAASGSSRTQEGLGRQRGRGDPNSAARTNASSKDNTEAHEALGRSHRDLTRDEAERLLDESRGREGISGSIVGDRRRTGREAPEKDW
;
A
#
# COMPACT_ATOMS: atom_id res chain seq x y z
N MET A 1 -9.53 -21.03 -63.70
CA MET A 1 -9.36 -19.56 -63.54
C MET A 1 -8.55 -19.33 -62.28
N ILE A 2 -7.37 -18.71 -62.40
CA ILE A 2 -6.56 -18.32 -61.23
C ILE A 2 -7.10 -16.96 -60.75
N PRO A 3 -7.48 -16.79 -59.47
CA PRO A 3 -7.98 -15.52 -58.97
C PRO A 3 -6.92 -14.43 -59.12
N ARG A 4 -7.34 -13.21 -59.47
CA ARG A 4 -6.44 -12.06 -59.56
C ARG A 4 -5.80 -11.81 -58.19
N PRO A 5 -4.49 -11.50 -58.13
CA PRO A 5 -3.77 -11.35 -56.87
C PRO A 5 -4.43 -10.32 -55.92
N SER A 6 -5.04 -9.27 -56.47
CA SER A 6 -5.80 -8.27 -55.69
C SER A 6 -6.99 -8.87 -54.93
N VAL A 7 -7.69 -9.85 -55.48
CA VAL A 7 -8.84 -10.52 -54.82
C VAL A 7 -8.35 -11.40 -53.67
N VAL A 8 -7.23 -12.09 -53.86
CA VAL A 8 -6.61 -12.92 -52.81
C VAL A 8 -6.14 -12.04 -51.65
N VAL A 9 -5.51 -10.90 -51.94
CA VAL A 9 -5.07 -9.94 -50.92
C VAL A 9 -6.26 -9.36 -50.16
N SER A 10 -7.32 -8.92 -50.85
CA SER A 10 -8.52 -8.40 -50.18
C SER A 10 -9.21 -9.43 -49.29
N LEU A 11 -9.26 -10.70 -49.73
CA LEU A 11 -9.81 -11.79 -48.92
C LEU A 11 -8.98 -12.05 -47.66
N LEU A 12 -7.64 -12.06 -47.78
CA LEU A 12 -6.75 -12.24 -46.63
C LEU A 12 -6.88 -11.11 -45.61
N VAL A 13 -6.96 -9.85 -46.07
CA VAL A 13 -7.18 -8.69 -45.18
C VAL A 13 -8.53 -8.79 -44.48
N PHE A 14 -9.59 -9.17 -45.21
CA PHE A 14 -10.93 -9.35 -44.62
C PHE A 14 -10.95 -10.46 -43.56
N LEU A 15 -10.35 -11.62 -43.86
CA LEU A 15 -10.26 -12.73 -42.90
C LEU A 15 -9.41 -12.38 -41.67
N ALA A 16 -8.33 -11.62 -41.86
CA ALA A 16 -7.54 -11.11 -40.74
C ALA A 16 -8.36 -10.16 -39.85
N GLY A 17 -9.14 -9.26 -40.45
CA GLY A 17 -10.05 -8.37 -39.72
C GLY A 17 -11.13 -9.13 -38.94
N LEU A 18 -11.75 -10.14 -39.54
CA LEU A 18 -12.75 -10.99 -38.88
C LEU A 18 -12.13 -11.76 -37.70
N GLY A 19 -10.90 -12.26 -37.89
CA GLY A 19 -10.12 -12.91 -36.83
C GLY A 19 -9.86 -11.97 -35.66
N MET A 20 -9.46 -10.72 -35.90
CA MET A 20 -9.26 -9.73 -34.84
C MET A 20 -10.56 -9.40 -34.09
N ALA A 21 -11.66 -9.20 -34.80
CA ALA A 21 -12.97 -8.93 -34.18
C ALA A 21 -13.44 -10.08 -33.29
N PHE A 22 -13.35 -11.32 -33.78
CA PHE A 22 -13.70 -12.51 -32.99
C PHE A 22 -12.82 -12.63 -31.73
N ARG A 23 -11.51 -12.38 -31.85
CA ARG A 23 -10.60 -12.39 -30.69
C ARG A 23 -10.99 -11.36 -29.63
N HIS A 24 -11.36 -10.15 -30.08
CA HIS A 24 -11.79 -9.07 -29.20
C HIS A 24 -13.09 -9.43 -28.45
N ASP A 25 -14.10 -9.95 -29.15
CA ASP A 25 -15.39 -10.31 -28.54
C ASP A 25 -15.26 -11.46 -27.53
N MET A 26 -14.45 -12.47 -27.84
CA MET A 26 -14.14 -13.56 -26.92
C MET A 26 -13.36 -13.06 -25.69
N GLY A 27 -12.43 -12.12 -25.86
CA GLY A 27 -11.75 -11.44 -24.75
C GLY A 27 -12.73 -10.72 -23.83
N ASN A 28 -13.68 -9.97 -24.39
CA ASN A 28 -14.72 -9.28 -23.63
C ASN A 28 -15.66 -10.23 -22.88
N LEU A 29 -15.99 -11.38 -23.48
CA LEU A 29 -16.77 -12.42 -22.80
C LEU A 29 -16.00 -13.00 -21.62
N ALA A 30 -14.73 -13.37 -21.82
CA ALA A 30 -13.88 -13.90 -20.77
C ALA A 30 -13.70 -12.90 -19.61
N TRP A 31 -13.47 -11.62 -19.92
CA TRP A 31 -13.41 -10.56 -18.92
C TRP A 31 -14.69 -10.48 -18.09
N ARG A 32 -15.87 -10.49 -18.73
CA ARG A 32 -17.17 -10.44 -18.02
C ARG A 32 -17.37 -11.64 -17.11
N GLN A 33 -17.09 -12.85 -17.60
CA GLN A 33 -17.25 -14.07 -16.81
C GLN A 33 -16.25 -14.14 -15.64
N ALA A 34 -14.99 -13.79 -15.87
CA ALA A 34 -14.00 -13.74 -14.81
C ALA A 34 -14.36 -12.67 -13.77
N ARG A 35 -14.81 -11.49 -14.20
CA ARG A 35 -15.28 -10.44 -13.30
C ARG A 35 -16.47 -10.87 -12.46
N GLN A 36 -17.43 -11.60 -13.02
CA GLN A 36 -18.56 -12.15 -12.26
C GLN A 36 -18.06 -13.10 -11.17
N SER A 37 -17.07 -13.94 -11.48
CA SER A 37 -16.44 -14.86 -10.52
C SER A 37 -15.72 -14.09 -9.41
N LEU A 38 -14.98 -13.02 -9.75
CA LEU A 38 -14.33 -12.14 -8.76
C LEU A 38 -15.34 -11.42 -7.85
N ILE A 39 -16.47 -10.96 -8.40
CA ILE A 39 -17.56 -10.37 -7.60
C ILE A 39 -18.15 -11.41 -6.64
N ALA A 40 -18.22 -12.67 -7.05
CA ALA A 40 -18.63 -13.79 -6.20
C ALA A 40 -17.54 -14.21 -5.18
N GLY A 41 -16.36 -13.59 -5.21
CA GLY A 41 -15.24 -13.94 -4.33
C GLY A 41 -14.51 -15.22 -4.75
N ASP A 42 -14.63 -15.63 -6.02
CA ASP A 42 -13.98 -16.82 -6.57
C ASP A 42 -12.89 -16.45 -7.60
N PRO A 43 -11.67 -16.08 -7.14
CA PRO A 43 -10.54 -15.83 -8.02
C PRO A 43 -10.01 -17.10 -8.69
N ALA A 44 -10.30 -18.30 -8.16
CA ALA A 44 -9.89 -19.56 -8.77
C ALA A 44 -10.64 -19.83 -10.07
N GLU A 45 -11.96 -19.60 -10.05
CA GLU A 45 -12.80 -19.70 -11.24
C GLU A 45 -12.44 -18.61 -12.25
N ALA A 46 -12.17 -17.39 -11.80
CA ALA A 46 -11.69 -16.31 -12.67
C ALA A 46 -10.38 -16.68 -13.39
N GLU A 47 -9.44 -17.32 -12.68
CA GLU A 47 -8.19 -17.84 -13.26
C GLU A 47 -8.44 -19.00 -14.25
N ARG A 48 -9.41 -19.88 -13.98
CA ARG A 48 -9.81 -20.94 -14.92
C ARG A 48 -10.35 -20.35 -16.22
N VAL A 49 -11.21 -19.34 -16.14
CA VAL A 49 -11.74 -18.62 -17.30
C VAL A 49 -10.62 -17.93 -18.07
N GLN A 50 -9.70 -17.26 -17.38
CA GLN A 50 -8.53 -16.62 -17.99
C GLN A 50 -7.66 -17.62 -18.76
N ARG A 51 -7.38 -18.80 -18.21
CA ARG A 51 -6.62 -19.87 -18.90
C ARG A 51 -7.30 -20.34 -20.19
N GLY A 52 -8.62 -20.46 -20.19
CA GLY A 52 -9.40 -20.78 -21.38
C GLY A 52 -9.37 -19.68 -22.46
N ALA A 53 -9.11 -18.44 -22.06
CA ALA A 53 -9.10 -17.27 -22.93
C ALA A 53 -7.70 -16.83 -23.42
N MET A 54 -6.63 -17.55 -23.06
CA MET A 54 -5.22 -17.17 -23.31
C MET A 54 -4.84 -16.94 -24.79
N LEU A 55 -5.69 -17.33 -25.74
CA LEU A 55 -5.50 -17.07 -27.18
C LEU A 55 -5.91 -15.65 -27.61
N MET A 56 -6.39 -14.81 -26.68
CA MET A 56 -6.98 -13.50 -26.93
C MET A 56 -6.19 -12.41 -26.18
N ASP A 57 -5.23 -11.77 -26.86
CA ASP A 57 -4.22 -10.89 -26.26
C ASP A 57 -4.76 -9.60 -25.59
N GLY A 58 -6.03 -9.24 -25.82
CA GLY A 58 -6.54 -7.88 -25.59
C GLY A 58 -6.52 -7.33 -24.16
N ASP A 59 -6.60 -8.17 -23.12
CA ASP A 59 -6.77 -7.68 -21.74
C ASP A 59 -6.14 -8.58 -20.65
N ARG A 60 -5.18 -9.43 -21.03
CA ARG A 60 -4.58 -10.42 -20.12
C ARG A 60 -3.97 -9.78 -18.87
N ALA A 61 -3.21 -8.69 -19.02
CA ALA A 61 -2.56 -8.01 -17.90
C ALA A 61 -3.57 -7.35 -16.94
N ARG A 62 -4.59 -6.69 -17.49
CA ARG A 62 -5.68 -6.09 -16.70
C ARG A 62 -6.41 -7.17 -15.88
N LEU A 63 -6.71 -8.31 -16.51
CA LEU A 63 -7.38 -9.42 -15.86
C LEU A 63 -6.50 -10.11 -14.81
N ALA A 64 -5.21 -10.28 -15.08
CA ALA A 64 -4.29 -10.86 -14.12
C ALA A 64 -4.19 -9.99 -12.85
N ILE A 65 -4.14 -8.66 -12.98
CA ILE A 65 -4.22 -7.77 -11.82
C ILE A 65 -5.51 -8.03 -11.03
N ALA A 66 -6.67 -8.00 -11.69
CA ALA A 66 -7.97 -8.22 -11.05
C ALA A 66 -8.07 -9.57 -10.31
N ILE A 67 -7.51 -10.64 -10.87
CA ILE A 67 -7.45 -11.96 -10.22
C ILE A 67 -6.49 -11.93 -9.03
N GLY A 68 -5.32 -11.29 -9.19
CA GLY A 68 -4.37 -11.07 -8.11
C GLY A 68 -5.01 -10.37 -6.90
N VAL A 69 -5.83 -9.34 -7.12
CA VAL A 69 -6.63 -8.68 -6.06
C VAL A 69 -7.49 -9.67 -5.29
N GLY A 70 -8.19 -10.54 -6.02
CA GLY A 70 -9.08 -11.52 -5.43
C GLY A 70 -8.32 -12.48 -4.53
N TRP A 71 -7.14 -12.92 -4.98
CA TRP A 71 -6.24 -13.74 -4.18
C TRP A 71 -5.65 -13.00 -2.97
N TYR A 72 -5.20 -11.75 -3.15
CA TYR A 72 -4.67 -10.91 -2.08
C TYR A 72 -5.69 -10.73 -0.95
N ARG A 73 -6.96 -10.44 -1.31
CA ARG A 73 -8.05 -10.29 -0.33
C ARG A 73 -8.35 -11.56 0.47
N GLN A 74 -7.98 -12.73 -0.07
CA GLN A 74 -8.06 -14.02 0.62
C GLN A 74 -6.79 -14.38 1.39
N GLN A 75 -5.85 -13.43 1.52
CA GLN A 75 -4.53 -13.62 2.14
C GLN A 75 -3.68 -14.71 1.47
N ARG A 76 -4.03 -15.05 0.22
CA ARG A 76 -3.33 -15.99 -0.64
C ARG A 76 -2.27 -15.24 -1.45
N PHE A 77 -1.26 -14.74 -0.75
CA PHE A 77 -0.27 -13.82 -1.31
C PHE A 77 0.61 -14.47 -2.39
N ASP A 78 0.87 -15.77 -2.30
CA ASP A 78 1.62 -16.51 -3.32
C ASP A 78 0.87 -16.60 -4.65
N GLU A 79 -0.44 -16.84 -4.60
CA GLU A 79 -1.31 -16.79 -5.78
C GLU A 79 -1.38 -15.38 -6.36
N ALA A 80 -1.54 -14.38 -5.49
CA ALA A 80 -1.62 -12.98 -5.89
C ALA A 80 -0.34 -12.54 -6.62
N GLU A 81 0.83 -12.86 -6.07
CA GLU A 81 2.14 -12.54 -6.65
C GLU A 81 2.27 -13.09 -8.08
N ARG A 82 1.91 -14.37 -8.29
CA ARG A 82 1.97 -15.01 -9.61
C ARG A 82 1.09 -14.29 -10.63
N GLN A 83 -0.09 -13.83 -10.21
CA GLN A 83 -1.01 -13.12 -11.09
C GLN A 83 -0.51 -11.70 -11.40
N PHE A 84 -0.01 -10.96 -10.41
CA PHE A 84 0.57 -9.65 -10.65
C PHE A 84 1.82 -9.71 -11.53
N ALA A 85 2.63 -10.77 -11.41
CA ALA A 85 3.82 -10.97 -12.25
C ALA A 85 3.50 -11.05 -13.76
N VAL A 86 2.30 -11.46 -14.16
CA VAL A 86 1.87 -11.47 -15.58
C VAL A 86 1.81 -10.05 -16.15
N SER A 87 1.57 -9.05 -15.31
CA SER A 87 1.28 -7.68 -15.72
C SER A 87 2.48 -6.75 -15.66
N THR A 88 3.60 -7.19 -15.08
CA THR A 88 4.84 -6.40 -15.01
C THR A 88 5.53 -6.23 -16.37
N THR A 89 5.17 -7.04 -17.37
CA THR A 89 5.66 -6.93 -18.75
C THR A 89 4.64 -6.32 -19.70
N SER A 90 3.59 -5.69 -19.18
CA SER A 90 2.56 -5.03 -19.98
C SER A 90 3.14 -3.87 -20.80
N ALA A 91 2.62 -3.68 -22.02
CA ALA A 91 2.94 -2.49 -22.84
C ALA A 91 2.32 -1.19 -22.29
N ARG A 92 1.42 -1.30 -21.30
CA ARG A 92 0.73 -0.18 -20.65
C ARG A 92 1.44 0.18 -19.33
N PRO A 93 2.17 1.31 -19.25
CA PRO A 93 2.95 1.68 -18.07
C PRO A 93 2.12 1.73 -16.79
N GLU A 94 0.86 2.16 -16.87
CA GLU A 94 -0.04 2.22 -15.72
C GLU A 94 -0.38 0.83 -15.16
N LEU A 95 -0.43 -0.20 -16.01
CA LEU A 95 -0.64 -1.58 -15.55
C LEU A 95 0.65 -2.17 -14.98
N VAL A 96 1.82 -1.80 -15.52
CA VAL A 96 3.11 -2.20 -14.96
C VAL A 96 3.27 -1.64 -13.56
N SER A 97 3.00 -0.34 -13.38
CA SER A 97 3.03 0.33 -12.08
C SER A 97 2.09 -0.34 -11.07
N ALA A 98 0.82 -0.52 -11.41
CA ALA A 98 -0.14 -1.21 -10.54
C ALA A 98 0.30 -2.63 -10.19
N ALA A 99 0.81 -3.39 -11.16
CA ALA A 99 1.30 -4.75 -10.93
C ALA A 99 2.47 -4.80 -9.94
N HIS A 100 3.45 -3.90 -10.08
CA HIS A 100 4.56 -3.82 -9.15
C HIS A 100 4.09 -3.39 -7.75
N PHE A 101 3.20 -2.41 -7.65
CA PHE A 101 2.66 -1.98 -6.35
C PHE A 101 1.99 -3.15 -5.61
N ASN A 102 1.08 -3.84 -6.28
CA ASN A 102 0.29 -4.92 -5.66
C ASN A 102 1.13 -6.17 -5.36
N ARG A 103 2.12 -6.47 -6.22
CA ARG A 103 3.08 -7.55 -5.96
C ARG A 103 4.00 -7.22 -4.78
N GLY A 104 4.47 -5.98 -4.70
CA GLY A 104 5.25 -5.48 -3.57
C GLY A 104 4.47 -5.58 -2.26
N ASP A 105 3.19 -5.22 -2.28
CA ASP A 105 2.31 -5.33 -1.11
C ASP A 105 2.07 -6.81 -0.72
N SER A 106 1.89 -7.69 -1.70
CA SER A 106 1.79 -9.14 -1.46
C SER A 106 3.05 -9.70 -0.79
N TYR A 107 4.23 -9.31 -1.26
CA TYR A 107 5.50 -9.69 -0.61
C TYR A 107 5.60 -9.15 0.82
N PHE A 108 5.23 -7.89 1.02
CA PHE A 108 5.27 -7.28 2.35
C PHE A 108 4.36 -8.04 3.33
N ARG A 109 3.11 -8.30 2.95
CA ARG A 109 2.16 -9.06 3.78
C ARG A 109 2.61 -10.47 4.07
N ARG A 110 3.17 -11.16 3.08
CA ARG A 110 3.74 -12.49 3.27
C ARG A 110 4.94 -12.45 4.21
N ALA A 111 5.76 -11.40 4.16
CA ALA A 111 6.85 -11.22 5.11
C ALA A 111 6.33 -11.11 6.55
N GLU A 112 5.17 -10.47 6.77
CA GLU A 112 4.54 -10.42 8.09
C GLU A 112 4.13 -11.82 8.59
N GLN A 113 3.58 -12.67 7.69
CA GLN A 113 3.13 -14.01 8.05
C GLN A 113 4.27 -14.94 8.50
N VAL A 114 5.48 -14.71 8.00
CA VAL A 114 6.65 -15.56 8.30
C VAL A 114 7.67 -14.90 9.22
N ALA A 115 7.41 -13.67 9.68
CA ALA A 115 8.34 -12.85 10.47
C ALA A 115 8.87 -13.55 11.73
N GLU A 116 8.01 -14.28 12.43
CA GLU A 116 8.33 -14.91 13.70
C GLU A 116 9.03 -16.27 13.54
N THR A 117 8.81 -16.94 12.41
CA THR A 117 9.22 -18.34 12.19
C THR A 117 10.41 -18.46 11.26
N ASP A 118 10.57 -17.53 10.32
CA ASP A 118 11.64 -17.55 9.32
C ASP A 118 12.13 -16.14 8.99
N ALA A 119 13.11 -15.68 9.77
CA ALA A 119 13.77 -14.39 9.53
C ALA A 119 14.50 -14.33 8.17
N GLY A 120 14.91 -15.47 7.61
CA GLY A 120 15.55 -15.55 6.30
C GLY A 120 14.56 -15.27 5.18
N ALA A 121 13.43 -16.00 5.17
CA ALA A 121 12.33 -15.77 4.24
C ALA A 121 11.78 -14.35 4.36
N THR A 122 11.59 -13.86 5.60
CA THR A 122 11.15 -12.48 5.87
C THR A 122 12.06 -11.46 5.20
N ARG A 123 13.38 -11.63 5.33
CA ARG A 123 14.37 -10.74 4.70
C ARG A 123 14.28 -10.75 3.19
N LEU A 124 14.13 -11.92 2.57
CA LEU A 124 14.00 -12.05 1.12
C LEU A 124 12.72 -11.37 0.61
N LEU A 125 11.59 -11.59 1.29
CA LEU A 125 10.31 -10.99 0.94
C LEU A 125 10.32 -9.47 1.07
N LEU A 126 10.89 -8.92 2.15
CA LEU A 126 11.02 -7.46 2.32
C LEU A 126 11.91 -6.82 1.25
N ARG A 127 12.97 -7.51 0.81
CA ARG A 127 13.82 -7.04 -0.31
C ARG A 127 13.06 -7.06 -1.63
N ALA A 128 12.25 -8.10 -1.88
CA ALA A 128 11.40 -8.17 -3.06
C ALA A 128 10.34 -7.06 -3.05
N ALA A 129 9.69 -6.81 -1.91
CA ALA A 129 8.75 -5.70 -1.73
C ALA A 129 9.40 -4.35 -2.02
N THR A 130 10.59 -4.12 -1.46
CA THR A 130 11.40 -2.89 -1.69
C THR A 130 11.66 -2.66 -3.17
N ALA A 131 12.14 -3.69 -3.89
CA ALA A 131 12.43 -3.59 -5.32
C ALA A 131 11.18 -3.27 -6.17
N ASP A 132 10.04 -3.85 -5.79
CA ASP A 132 8.77 -3.58 -6.47
C ASP A 132 8.26 -2.15 -6.21
N PHE A 133 8.34 -1.64 -4.97
CA PHE A 133 7.96 -0.26 -4.68
C PHE A 133 8.91 0.75 -5.33
N GLU A 134 10.22 0.49 -5.38
CA GLU A 134 11.18 1.30 -6.14
C GLU A 134 10.81 1.34 -7.63
N LYS A 135 10.34 0.21 -8.18
CA LYS A 135 9.89 0.17 -9.56
C LYS A 135 8.64 1.02 -9.78
N VAL A 136 7.69 1.03 -8.85
CA VAL A 136 6.54 1.95 -8.87
C VAL A 136 7.01 3.40 -8.89
N LEU A 137 7.92 3.78 -7.98
CA LEU A 137 8.43 5.16 -7.89
C LEU A 137 9.24 5.60 -9.12
N SER A 138 9.85 4.65 -9.84
CA SER A 138 10.49 4.96 -11.13
C SER A 138 9.49 5.33 -12.24
N LEU A 139 8.23 4.89 -12.13
CA LEU A 139 7.14 5.16 -13.07
C LEU A 139 6.26 6.32 -12.60
N GLU A 140 6.02 6.38 -11.29
CA GLU A 140 5.15 7.33 -10.61
C GLU A 140 5.86 7.91 -9.37
N PRO A 141 6.73 8.93 -9.54
CA PRO A 141 7.57 9.45 -8.45
C PRO A 141 6.82 9.97 -7.22
N ASN A 142 5.55 10.34 -7.39
CA ASN A 142 4.70 10.91 -6.34
C ASN A 142 3.69 9.89 -5.77
N ALA A 143 3.86 8.58 -6.02
CA ALA A 143 2.99 7.53 -5.50
C ALA A 143 3.13 7.38 -3.97
N GLY A 144 2.35 8.16 -3.22
CA GLY A 144 2.47 8.28 -1.76
C GLY A 144 2.37 6.96 -0.99
N ASP A 145 1.52 6.03 -1.43
CA ASP A 145 1.42 4.70 -0.83
C ASP A 145 2.69 3.88 -1.08
N ALA A 146 3.28 3.95 -2.28
CA ALA A 146 4.53 3.27 -2.59
C ALA A 146 5.71 3.84 -1.79
N ILE A 147 5.77 5.17 -1.61
CA ILE A 147 6.77 5.83 -0.74
C ILE A 147 6.65 5.30 0.69
N SER A 148 5.41 5.23 1.20
CA SER A 148 5.14 4.78 2.57
C SER A 148 5.51 3.31 2.76
N ASN A 149 5.12 2.45 1.84
CA ASN A 149 5.38 1.01 1.92
C ASN A 149 6.86 0.69 1.69
N LEU A 150 7.55 1.43 0.82
CA LEU A 150 9.00 1.33 0.65
C LEU A 150 9.71 1.62 1.98
N ARG A 151 9.37 2.74 2.62
CA ARG A 151 9.95 3.11 3.93
C ARG A 151 9.69 2.04 4.98
N LEU A 152 8.46 1.55 5.10
CA LEU A 152 8.12 0.49 6.07
C LEU A 152 8.90 -0.81 5.80
N SER A 153 9.05 -1.18 4.54
CA SER A 153 9.82 -2.36 4.14
C SER A 153 11.30 -2.23 4.51
N GLN A 154 11.90 -1.08 4.22
CA GLN A 154 13.29 -0.77 4.53
C GLN A 154 13.54 -0.71 6.05
N GLU A 155 12.66 -0.07 6.82
CA GLU A 155 12.76 -0.01 8.28
C GLU A 155 12.73 -1.41 8.92
N ARG A 156 11.85 -2.29 8.44
CA ARG A 156 11.78 -3.68 8.92
C ARG A 156 13.02 -4.47 8.55
N LEU A 157 13.52 -4.29 7.33
CA LEU A 157 14.75 -4.92 6.87
C LEU A 157 15.95 -4.53 7.75
N ALA A 158 16.10 -3.23 8.04
CA ALA A 158 17.16 -2.71 8.90
C ALA A 158 17.07 -3.26 10.35
N ARG A 159 15.85 -3.44 10.88
CA ARG A 159 15.65 -4.08 12.20
C ARG A 159 16.10 -5.54 12.20
N LEU A 160 15.82 -6.29 11.13
CA LEU A 160 16.28 -7.68 11.01
C LEU A 160 17.79 -7.80 10.86
N GLU A 161 18.45 -6.82 10.25
CA GLU A 161 19.91 -6.80 10.07
C GLU A 161 20.64 -6.40 11.36
N THR A 162 20.10 -5.44 12.12
CA THR A 162 20.64 -5.08 13.43
C THR A 162 20.45 -6.18 14.47
N ALA A 163 19.30 -6.86 14.49
CA ALA A 163 19.06 -8.02 15.36
C ALA A 163 19.97 -9.22 15.05
N ALA A 164 20.41 -9.36 13.79
CA ALA A 164 21.30 -10.43 13.36
C ALA A 164 22.78 -10.17 13.69
N THR A 165 23.14 -8.96 14.11
CA THR A 165 24.51 -8.62 14.53
C THR A 165 24.60 -8.76 16.05
N PRO A 166 25.21 -9.84 16.59
CA PRO A 166 25.43 -9.90 18.04
C PRO A 166 26.25 -8.68 18.48
N PRO A 167 25.95 -8.06 19.62
CA PRO A 167 26.76 -6.96 20.11
C PRO A 167 28.19 -7.45 20.21
N ALA A 168 29.10 -6.80 19.50
CA ALA A 168 30.53 -7.02 19.67
C ALA A 168 30.80 -6.90 21.16
N SER A 169 31.17 -8.03 21.77
CA SER A 169 31.53 -8.12 23.18
C SER A 169 32.59 -7.07 23.45
N ARG A 170 32.17 -5.94 24.05
CA ARG A 170 33.06 -5.01 24.70
C ARG A 170 33.74 -5.80 25.79
N SER A 171 34.96 -6.25 25.52
CA SER A 171 35.93 -6.65 26.52
C SER A 171 36.07 -5.48 27.50
N MET A 172 35.34 -5.60 28.61
CA MET A 172 35.37 -4.68 29.72
C MET A 172 36.63 -5.01 30.50
N ASP A 173 37.70 -4.27 30.21
CA ASP A 173 38.98 -4.33 30.91
C ASP A 173 38.78 -3.80 32.34
N HIS A 174 38.49 -4.72 33.26
CA HIS A 174 38.42 -4.43 34.69
C HIS A 174 39.84 -4.38 35.28
N SER A 175 40.47 -3.21 35.17
CA SER A 175 41.61 -2.86 36.00
C SER A 175 41.14 -2.52 37.42
N TYR A 176 41.18 -3.51 38.30
CA TYR A 176 41.12 -3.29 39.75
C TYR A 176 42.46 -2.74 40.24
N GLN A 177 42.56 -1.43 40.46
CA GLN A 177 43.62 -0.85 41.30
C GLN A 177 43.03 -0.41 42.64
N ASN A 178 43.14 -1.35 43.58
CA ASN A 178 43.03 -1.14 45.02
C ASN A 178 44.39 -0.64 45.53
N SER A 179 44.46 0.55 46.11
CA SER A 179 45.52 0.93 47.05
C SER A 179 45.05 2.05 47.97
N SER A 180 44.82 1.64 49.21
CA SER A 180 44.44 2.43 50.38
C SER A 180 45.64 3.10 51.08
N ARG A 181 45.32 4.20 51.79
CA ARG A 181 46.02 4.87 52.93
C ARG A 181 47.00 6.02 52.60
N ALA A 182 46.66 7.22 53.08
CA ALA A 182 47.20 7.77 54.33
C ALA A 182 46.50 9.10 54.71
N ALA A 183 46.28 9.29 56.01
CA ALA A 183 45.70 10.47 56.64
C ALA A 183 46.79 11.47 57.10
N SER A 184 46.47 12.77 57.20
CA SER A 184 46.65 13.63 58.40
C SER A 184 46.79 15.14 58.09
N GLY A 185 46.22 15.97 59.00
CA GLY A 185 46.60 17.38 59.26
C GLY A 185 45.72 18.45 58.60
N SER A 186 44.62 18.91 59.20
CA SER A 186 44.49 19.97 60.22
C SER A 186 44.81 21.40 59.74
N SER A 187 43.80 22.29 59.68
CA SER A 187 43.66 23.50 60.54
C SER A 187 42.68 24.56 60.02
N ARG A 188 41.75 24.95 60.91
CA ARG A 188 41.24 26.31 61.26
C ARG A 188 40.38 27.16 60.29
N THR A 189 39.11 27.29 60.71
CA THR A 189 38.36 28.52 61.10
C THR A 189 38.29 29.71 60.16
N GLN A 190 37.06 30.09 59.76
CA GLN A 190 36.51 31.42 60.07
C GLN A 190 34.98 31.47 59.94
N GLU A 191 34.33 31.96 61.00
CA GLU A 191 32.93 32.38 61.04
C GLU A 191 32.70 33.65 60.20
N GLY A 192 31.49 33.82 59.66
CA GLY A 192 31.09 35.07 59.00
C GLY A 192 29.61 35.08 58.60
N LEU A 193 28.80 35.69 59.46
CA LEU A 193 27.35 35.90 59.39
C LEU A 193 26.87 36.63 58.11
N GLY A 194 25.65 36.31 57.66
CA GLY A 194 24.95 37.14 56.67
C GLY A 194 23.53 36.68 56.35
N ARG A 195 22.53 37.23 57.08
CA ARG A 195 21.09 37.11 56.84
C ARG A 195 20.69 37.55 55.42
N GLN A 196 19.69 36.88 54.81
CA GLN A 196 18.42 37.56 54.51
C GLN A 196 17.26 36.58 54.27
N ARG A 197 16.13 36.93 54.89
CA ARG A 197 14.81 36.30 54.83
C ARG A 197 14.08 36.71 53.55
N GLY A 198 13.18 35.83 53.10
CA GLY A 198 11.95 36.20 52.38
C GLY A 198 11.28 34.95 51.81
N ARG A 199 10.37 34.27 52.54
CA ARG A 199 8.89 34.43 52.43
C ARG A 199 8.41 34.32 50.97
N GLY A 200 7.55 33.39 50.56
CA GLY A 200 6.78 32.35 51.24
C GLY A 200 5.83 31.72 50.21
N ASP A 201 5.63 30.40 50.32
CA ASP A 201 4.49 29.60 49.82
C ASP A 201 3.13 30.16 50.31
N PRO A 202 1.91 29.67 49.90
CA PRO A 202 1.61 28.40 49.22
C PRO A 202 0.45 28.38 48.17
N ASN A 203 0.42 27.30 47.37
CA ASN A 203 -0.71 26.36 47.11
C ASN A 203 -2.11 26.86 46.66
N SER A 204 -2.63 26.30 45.54
CA SER A 204 -3.87 25.46 45.48
C SER A 204 -4.79 25.70 44.26
N ALA A 205 -5.33 24.56 43.79
CA ALA A 205 -6.63 24.35 43.10
C ALA A 205 -6.76 24.86 41.65
N ALA A 206 -6.93 24.00 40.64
CA ALA A 206 -8.06 23.09 40.36
C ALA A 206 -9.35 23.80 39.89
N ARG A 207 -9.80 23.38 38.69
CA ARG A 207 -11.18 23.21 38.20
C ARG A 207 -11.68 24.12 37.05
N THR A 208 -12.02 23.40 35.98
CA THR A 208 -13.28 23.43 35.18
C THR A 208 -13.58 24.59 34.23
N ASN A 209 -13.75 24.16 32.97
CA ASN A 209 -14.54 24.78 31.90
C ASN A 209 -16.00 25.04 32.29
N ALA A 210 -16.57 26.14 31.78
CA ALA A 210 -17.86 26.14 31.09
C ALA A 210 -18.12 27.44 30.29
N SER A 211 -18.47 27.27 28.99
CA SER A 211 -19.56 27.97 28.26
C SER A 211 -19.37 29.44 27.84
N SER A 212 -19.78 29.96 26.67
CA SER A 212 -20.33 29.48 25.37
C SER A 212 -20.49 30.70 24.42
N LYS A 213 -20.81 30.42 23.14
CA LYS A 213 -21.44 31.26 22.07
C LYS A 213 -20.50 32.13 21.20
N ASP A 214 -20.64 32.22 19.88
CA ASP A 214 -21.71 31.84 18.94
C ASP A 214 -21.20 31.77 17.47
N ASN A 215 -22.04 31.19 16.58
CA ASN A 215 -22.09 31.21 15.10
C ASN A 215 -21.22 30.23 14.27
N THR A 216 -21.67 29.52 13.23
CA THR A 216 -22.99 29.19 12.62
C THR A 216 -22.74 28.03 11.61
N GLU A 217 -23.63 27.03 11.62
CA GLU A 217 -24.04 26.10 10.54
C GLU A 217 -23.04 25.57 9.49
N ALA A 218 -22.75 24.27 9.56
CA ALA A 218 -22.99 23.26 8.50
C ALA A 218 -22.06 22.06 8.72
N HIS A 219 -22.53 20.97 9.34
CA HIS A 219 -22.03 19.58 9.16
C HIS A 219 -22.74 18.63 10.15
N GLU A 220 -24.04 18.37 9.95
CA GLU A 220 -24.73 17.26 10.63
C GLU A 220 -24.98 16.12 9.65
N ALA A 221 -24.00 15.22 9.54
CA ALA A 221 -24.21 13.85 9.07
C ALA A 221 -23.18 12.88 9.66
N LEU A 222 -22.69 13.08 10.89
CA LEU A 222 -21.83 12.11 11.59
C LEU A 222 -22.10 12.13 13.10
N GLY A 223 -23.31 11.71 13.48
CA GLY A 223 -23.65 11.39 14.86
C GLY A 223 -23.42 9.90 15.15
N ARG A 224 -22.18 9.49 15.41
CA ARG A 224 -21.89 8.33 16.28
C ARG A 224 -20.68 8.65 17.16
N SER A 225 -20.94 8.52 18.46
CA SER A 225 -20.09 8.81 19.60
C SER A 225 -18.68 8.21 19.53
N HIS A 226 -17.71 9.07 19.85
CA HIS A 226 -16.32 8.79 20.18
C HIS A 226 -16.17 7.53 21.06
N ARG A 227 -15.76 6.42 20.46
CA ARG A 227 -14.79 5.53 21.10
C ARG A 227 -13.43 5.97 20.59
N ASP A 228 -12.47 6.16 21.49
CA ASP A 228 -11.08 6.37 21.11
C ASP A 228 -10.59 5.13 20.36
N LEU A 229 -10.45 5.28 19.04
CA LEU A 229 -9.87 4.26 18.17
C LEU A 229 -8.41 4.06 18.59
N THR A 230 -8.02 2.80 18.82
CA THR A 230 -6.61 2.48 19.06
C THR A 230 -5.81 2.71 17.77
N ARG A 231 -4.50 2.99 17.90
CA ARG A 231 -3.62 3.24 16.74
C ARG A 231 -3.64 2.09 15.72
N ASP A 232 -3.73 0.85 16.23
CA ASP A 232 -3.77 -0.37 15.41
C ASP A 232 -5.12 -0.54 14.70
N GLU A 233 -6.22 -0.06 15.30
CA GLU A 233 -7.56 -0.11 14.72
C GLU A 233 -7.76 0.97 13.65
N ALA A 234 -7.08 2.12 13.77
CA ALA A 234 -6.98 3.12 12.72
C ALA A 234 -6.11 2.65 11.54
N GLU A 235 -5.03 1.93 11.78
CA GLU A 235 -4.20 1.33 10.72
C GLU A 235 -4.93 0.20 9.97
N ARG A 236 -5.72 -0.63 10.68
CA ARG A 236 -6.52 -1.71 10.07
C ARG A 236 -7.62 -1.18 9.13
N LEU A 237 -8.26 -0.06 9.47
CA LEU A 237 -9.28 0.59 8.63
C LEU A 237 -8.67 1.32 7.42
N LEU A 238 -7.44 1.81 7.53
CA LEU A 238 -6.70 2.38 6.40
C LEU A 238 -6.22 1.29 5.43
N ASP A 239 -5.79 0.14 5.93
CA ASP A 239 -5.45 -1.04 5.12
C ASP A 239 -6.66 -1.60 4.37
N GLU A 240 -7.85 -1.59 5.00
CA GLU A 240 -9.14 -1.93 4.37
C GLU A 240 -9.52 -0.98 3.21
N SER A 241 -8.96 0.24 3.18
CA SER A 241 -9.15 1.23 2.11
C SER A 241 -8.04 1.23 1.03
N ARG A 242 -6.85 0.70 1.34
CA ARG A 242 -5.70 0.60 0.43
C ARG A 242 -5.72 -0.63 -0.48
N GLY A 243 -6.59 -1.60 -0.19
CA GLY A 243 -7.10 -2.60 -1.15
C GLY A 243 -8.01 -2.00 -2.24
N ARG A 244 -7.75 -0.75 -2.65
CA ARG A 244 -8.39 0.01 -3.74
C ARG A 244 -7.98 -0.52 -5.12
N GLU A 245 -7.72 -1.83 -5.23
CA GLU A 245 -7.50 -2.47 -6.51
C GLU A 245 -8.84 -2.67 -7.24
N GLY A 246 -9.26 -1.59 -7.88
CA GLY A 246 -9.95 -1.64 -9.15
C GLY A 246 -9.31 -0.55 -9.99
N ILE A 247 -8.96 -0.87 -11.25
CA ILE A 247 -8.61 0.16 -12.24
C ILE A 247 -9.65 1.28 -12.10
N SER A 248 -9.14 2.44 -11.70
CA SER A 248 -9.86 3.62 -11.25
C SER A 248 -11.11 3.93 -12.05
N GLY A 249 -12.11 4.54 -11.40
CA GLY A 249 -13.02 5.51 -12.01
C GLY A 249 -13.79 5.09 -13.27
N SER A 250 -15.12 5.10 -13.16
CA SER A 250 -16.05 5.48 -14.23
C SER A 250 -15.43 5.84 -15.60
N ILE A 251 -15.31 4.86 -16.50
CA ILE A 251 -15.41 5.10 -17.94
C ILE A 251 -16.86 4.79 -18.33
N VAL A 252 -17.77 5.63 -17.84
CA VAL A 252 -19.12 5.80 -18.39
C VAL A 252 -19.37 7.30 -18.36
N GLY A 253 -19.27 7.93 -19.54
CA GLY A 253 -19.51 9.36 -19.66
C GLY A 253 -18.82 10.04 -20.83
N ASP A 254 -18.67 9.37 -21.98
CA ASP A 254 -18.63 10.10 -23.25
C ASP A 254 -20.03 10.69 -23.47
N ARG A 255 -20.29 11.85 -22.83
CA ARG A 255 -21.41 12.70 -23.19
C ARG A 255 -20.81 13.87 -23.96
N ARG A 256 -20.79 13.68 -25.28
CA ARG A 256 -20.73 14.75 -26.27
C ARG A 256 -21.41 16.01 -25.73
N ARG A 257 -20.70 17.13 -25.84
CA ARG A 257 -21.28 18.46 -25.89
C ARG A 257 -22.41 18.46 -26.93
N THR A 258 -23.66 18.41 -26.47
CA THR A 258 -24.81 18.91 -27.20
C THR A 258 -25.27 20.17 -26.49
N GLY A 259 -25.59 21.18 -27.30
CA GLY A 259 -25.75 22.58 -26.90
C GLY A 259 -26.82 22.81 -25.83
N ARG A 260 -26.66 23.96 -25.17
CA ARG A 260 -27.69 24.62 -24.38
C ARG A 260 -28.92 24.83 -25.26
N GLU A 261 -30.03 24.20 -24.94
CA GLU A 261 -31.36 24.77 -25.14
C GLU A 261 -31.93 25.10 -23.76
N ALA A 262 -32.39 26.35 -23.62
CA ALA A 262 -32.98 26.88 -22.41
C ALA A 262 -34.40 26.30 -22.21
N PRO A 263 -34.86 26.11 -20.97
CA PRO A 263 -36.24 25.71 -20.73
C PRO A 263 -37.19 26.88 -20.99
N GLU A 264 -38.19 26.65 -21.84
CA GLU A 264 -39.37 27.51 -21.96
C GLU A 264 -40.12 27.55 -20.63
N LYS A 265 -40.50 28.76 -20.22
CA LYS A 265 -41.41 29.03 -19.11
C LYS A 265 -42.82 28.63 -19.54
N ASP A 266 -43.40 27.67 -18.84
CA ASP A 266 -44.84 27.71 -18.59
C ASP A 266 -45.04 28.29 -17.19
N TRP A 267 -45.99 29.24 -17.12
CA TRP A 267 -46.40 30.19 -16.06
C TRP A 267 -45.53 31.44 -15.81
#